data_AF-A0A2X3JA01-F1
#
_entry.id   AF-A0A2X3JA01-F1
#
_cell.length_a   1.000
_cell.length_b   1.000
_cell.length_c   1.000
_cell.angle_alpha   90.00
_cell.angle_beta   90.00
_cell.angle_gamma   90.00
#
_symmetry.space_group_name_H-M   'P 1'
#
loop_
_entity.id
_entity.type
_entity.pdbx_description
1 polymer ?
#
loop_
_entity_poly.entity_id
_entity_poly.type
_entity_poly.pdbx_seq_one_letter_code
_entity_poly.pdbx_strand_id
1 'polypeptide(L)' 'MSNNIKALRLSRAWSQEQLAELSSLSVRTIQRIENGGQASLETMSAIAAAFRSQGDGFVRRQ' A
#
# COMPACT_ATOMS: atom_id res chain seq x y z
N MET A 1 3.07 5.66 18.08
CA MET A 1 3.90 5.68 16.86
C MET A 1 2.99 5.72 15.64
N SER A 2 2.99 6.85 14.92
CA SER A 2 2.10 7.11 13.78
C SER A 2 2.57 6.34 12.55
N ASN A 3 2.11 5.10 12.43
CA ASN A 3 2.36 4.28 11.27
C ASN A 3 1.44 4.75 10.12
N ASN A 4 1.93 5.72 9.34
CA ASN A 4 1.17 6.40 8.29
C ASN A 4 0.56 5.41 7.27
N ILE A 5 1.20 4.27 7.03
CA ILE A 5 0.69 3.21 6.16
C ILE A 5 -0.60 2.59 6.73
N LYS A 6 -0.61 2.25 8.03
CA LYS A 6 -1.78 1.69 8.70
C LYS A 6 -2.95 2.68 8.73
N ALA A 7 -2.66 3.95 8.97
CA ALA A 7 -3.67 5.01 8.95
C ALA A 7 -4.31 5.17 7.56
N LEU A 8 -3.49 5.23 6.50
CA LEU A 8 -3.97 5.30 5.11
C LEU A 8 -4.79 4.06 4.72
N ARG A 9 -4.31 2.87 5.14
CA ARG A 9 -4.99 1.59 4.91
C ARG A 9 -6.38 1.57 5.56
N LEU A 10 -6.48 1.97 6.82
CA LEU A 10 -7.75 2.05 7.55
C LEU A 10 -8.67 3.13 6.97
N SER A 11 -8.13 4.28 6.58
CA SER A 11 -8.91 5.35 5.94
C SER A 11 -9.56 4.93 4.62
N ARG A 12 -8.99 3.93 3.94
CA ARG A 12 -9.54 3.36 2.70
C ARG A 12 -10.24 2.01 2.89
N ALA A 13 -10.44 1.58 4.13
CA ALA A 13 -11.00 0.27 4.47
C ALA A 13 -10.28 -0.92 3.79
N TRP A 14 -8.96 -0.81 3.60
CA TRP A 14 -8.16 -1.86 2.96
C TRP A 14 -7.63 -2.90 3.96
N SER A 15 -7.62 -4.15 3.52
CA SER A 15 -6.90 -5.23 4.21
C SER A 15 -5.39 -5.18 3.89
N GLN A 16 -4.57 -5.83 4.71
CA GLN A 16 -3.12 -5.93 4.44
C GLN A 16 -2.85 -6.66 3.10
N GLU A 17 -3.67 -7.66 2.78
CA GLU A 17 -3.68 -8.39 1.51
C GLU A 17 -4.01 -7.49 0.33
N GLN A 18 -5.06 -6.68 0.44
CA GLN A 18 -5.43 -5.70 -0.59
C GLN A 18 -4.31 -4.69 -0.84
N LEU A 19 -3.74 -4.12 0.23
CA LEU A 19 -2.63 -3.19 0.09
C LEU A 19 -1.42 -3.87 -0.57
N ALA A 20 -1.12 -5.11 -0.19
CA ALA A 20 -0.04 -5.90 -0.76
C ALA A 20 -0.26 -6.16 -2.26
N GLU A 21 -1.47 -6.58 -2.65
CA GLU A 21 -1.84 -6.83 -4.04
C GLU A 21 -1.74 -5.55 -4.89
N LEU A 22 -2.30 -4.44 -4.41
CA LEU A 22 -2.28 -3.15 -5.11
C LEU A 22 -0.86 -2.57 -5.25
N SER A 23 0.00 -2.82 -4.28
CA SER A 23 1.42 -2.39 -4.32
C SER A 23 2.33 -3.43 -4.94
N SER A 24 1.80 -4.57 -5.40
CA SER A 24 2.57 -5.70 -5.92
C SER A 24 3.68 -6.15 -4.94
N LEU A 25 3.38 -6.08 -3.64
CA LEU A 25 4.23 -6.49 -2.53
C LEU A 25 3.63 -7.73 -1.85
N SER A 26 4.42 -8.37 -0.98
CA SER A 26 3.88 -9.39 -0.07
C SER A 26 3.30 -8.76 1.20
N VAL A 27 2.26 -9.39 1.74
CA VAL A 27 1.65 -9.05 3.05
C VAL A 27 2.70 -8.95 4.16
N ARG A 28 3.70 -9.85 4.13
CA ARG A 28 4.83 -9.85 5.08
C ARG A 28 5.65 -8.56 5.02
N THR A 29 5.82 -7.98 3.83
CA THR A 29 6.49 -6.69 3.65
C THR A 29 5.65 -5.57 4.24
N ILE A 30 4.34 -5.56 3.98
CA ILE A 30 3.41 -4.60 4.58
C ILE A 30 3.45 -4.68 6.11
N GLN A 31 3.32 -5.87 6.68
CA GLN A 31 3.41 -6.09 8.13
C GLN A 31 4.75 -5.63 8.72
N ARG A 32 5.86 -5.89 8.02
CA ARG A 32 7.20 -5.48 8.47
C ARG A 32 7.32 -3.95 8.50
N ILE A 33 6.84 -3.26 7.47
CA ILE A 33 6.79 -1.81 7.41
C ILE A 33 5.87 -1.27 8.50
N GLU A 34 4.72 -1.91 8.70
CA GLU A 34 3.77 -1.51 9.73
C GLU A 34 4.31 -1.70 11.16
N ASN A 35 5.26 -2.61 11.35
CA ASN A 35 5.96 -2.84 12.62
C ASN A 35 7.25 -2.01 12.77
N GLY A 36 7.56 -1.10 11.84
CA GLY A 36 8.74 -0.24 11.91
C GLY A 36 10.00 -0.80 11.26
N GLY A 37 9.89 -1.85 10.45
CA GLY A 37 11.00 -2.33 9.63
C GLY A 37 11.32 -1.41 8.45
N GLN A 38 12.60 -1.30 8.10
CA GLN A 38 13.05 -0.48 6.96
C GLN A 38 12.47 -0.97 5.62
N ALA A 39 11.68 -0.13 4.96
CA ALA A 39 11.25 -0.31 3.57
C ALA A 39 12.34 0.19 2.62
N SER A 40 12.56 -0.50 1.50
CA SER A 40 13.38 0.07 0.42
C SER A 40 12.62 1.22 -0.26
N LEU A 41 13.34 2.11 -0.94
CA LEU A 41 12.74 3.18 -1.76
C LEU A 41 11.77 2.59 -2.79
N GLU A 42 12.09 1.44 -3.36
CA GLU A 42 11.24 0.70 -4.29
C GLU A 42 9.89 0.33 -3.66
N THR A 43 9.92 -0.15 -2.41
CA THR A 43 8.73 -0.54 -1.66
C THR A 43 7.85 0.66 -1.33
N MET A 44 8.46 1.78 -0.93
CA MET A 44 7.73 3.03 -0.69
C MET A 44 7.13 3.59 -1.99
N SER A 45 7.87 3.53 -3.10
CA SER A 45 7.37 3.91 -4.43
C SER A 45 6.21 3.04 -4.89
N ALA A 46 6.29 1.72 -4.70
CA ALA A 46 5.25 0.77 -5.06
C ALA A 46 3.97 1.00 -4.24
N ILE A 47 4.10 1.26 -2.94
CA ILE A 47 2.96 1.62 -2.08
C ILE A 47 2.37 2.98 -2.49
N ALA A 48 3.19 3.99 -2.74
CA ALA A 48 2.73 5.28 -3.24
C ALA A 48 2.03 5.16 -4.60
N ALA A 49 2.52 4.29 -5.49
CA ALA A 49 1.90 3.97 -6.76
C ALA A 49 0.55 3.27 -6.57
N ALA A 50 0.44 2.32 -5.65
CA ALA A 50 -0.82 1.66 -5.29
C ALA A 50 -1.89 2.65 -4.79
N PHE A 51 -1.48 3.58 -3.92
CA PHE A 51 -2.37 4.62 -3.42
C PHE A 51 -2.80 5.60 -4.53
N ARG A 52 -1.92 5.86 -5.51
CA ARG A 52 -2.22 6.67 -6.70
C ARG A 52 -3.11 5.93 -7.71
N SER A 53 -2.84 4.66 -8.00
CA SER A 53 -3.54 3.88 -9.03
C SER A 53 -5.00 3.61 -8.69
N GLN A 54 -5.33 3.42 -7.41
CA GLN A 54 -6.75 3.30 -7.01
C GLN A 54 -7.52 4.63 -7.14
N GLY A 55 -6.83 5.77 -7.26
CA GLY A 55 -7.46 7.08 -7.48
C GLY A 55 -7.88 7.36 -8.92
N ASP A 56 -7.44 6.55 -9.90
CA ASP A 56 -7.54 6.91 -11.33
C ASP A 56 -8.03 5.77 -12.25
N GLY A 57 -8.30 4.57 -11.70
CA GLY A 57 -8.57 3.36 -12.48
C GLY A 57 -9.98 3.18 -13.08
N PHE A 58 -10.75 4.23 -13.39
CA PHE A 58 -12.06 4.08 -14.07
C PHE A 58 -12.12 4.54 -15.54
N VAL A 59 -11.00 4.97 -16.14
CA VAL A 59 -10.93 5.18 -17.60
C VAL A 59 -10.05 4.13 -18.24
N ARG A 60 -10.65 2.97 -18.56
CA ARG A 60 -10.46 2.23 -19.81
C ARG A 60 -11.31 0.95 -19.82
N ARG A 61 -12.58 1.12 -20.18
CA ARG A 61 -13.24 0.19 -21.10
C ARG A 61 -12.65 0.43 -22.48
N GLN A 62 -12.04 -0.58 -23.09
CA GLN A 62 -12.29 -1.02 -24.47
C GLN A 62 -11.83 -2.48 -24.57
#